data_AF-A0A961UKM8-F1
#
_entry.id   AF-A0A961UKM8-F1
#
_cell.length_a   1.000
_cell.length_b   1.000
_cell.length_c   1.000
_cell.angle_alpha   90.00
_cell.angle_beta   90.00
_cell.angle_gamma   90.00
#
_symmetry.space_group_name_H-M   'P 1'
#
loop_
_entity.id
_entity.type
_entity.pdbx_description
1 polymer ?
#
loop_
_entity_poly.entity_id
_entity_poly.type
_entity_poly.pdbx_seq_one_letter_code
_entity_poly.pdbx_strand_id
1 'polypeptide(L)'
;MSDTPLWTAKDFLAATGGEATGKLPDVTGISIDTRTLEPGDAFFAIRGERLDGHDYVKAALEKGASCAVIEAGRAAEFADAGCVIGVPDVLNALEDAGKAARARSGAKIIGVTGSVGKTGTKEALRLVLAPSGEVYASAASHNNHWGVPL
;
A
#
# COMPACT_ATOMS: atom_id res chain seq x y z
N MET A 1 18.57 2.32 -8.89
CA MET A 1 17.57 2.02 -7.85
C MET A 1 17.97 2.87 -6.65
N SER A 2 17.15 3.83 -6.24
CA SER A 2 17.47 4.65 -5.07
C SER A 2 17.48 3.76 -3.83
N ASP A 3 18.56 3.79 -3.07
CA ASP A 3 18.77 3.04 -1.82
C ASP A 3 17.87 3.54 -0.66
N THR A 4 16.83 4.31 -0.98
CA THR A 4 15.92 4.96 -0.03
C THR A 4 14.64 4.14 0.05
N PRO A 5 14.25 3.66 1.24
CA PRO A 5 13.02 2.90 1.40
C PRO A 5 11.80 3.78 1.09
N LEU A 6 10.71 3.16 0.64
CA LEU A 6 9.45 3.85 0.39
C LEU A 6 8.91 4.50 1.67
N TRP A 7 9.11 3.81 2.81
CA TRP A 7 8.84 4.32 4.14
C TRP A 7 9.91 3.90 5.13
N THR A 8 10.30 4.82 6.00
CA THR A 8 10.97 4.45 7.25
C THR A 8 9.98 3.75 8.16
N ALA A 9 10.44 2.83 9.01
CA ALA A 9 9.59 2.17 10.00
C ALA A 9 8.76 3.16 10.84
N LYS A 10 9.37 4.29 11.23
CA LYS A 10 8.71 5.33 12.03
C LYS A 10 7.58 6.02 11.25
N ASP A 11 7.84 6.44 10.01
CA ASP A 11 6.85 7.15 9.22
C ASP A 11 5.69 6.23 8.79
N PHE A 12 5.99 4.95 8.54
CA PHE A 12 4.97 3.96 8.20
C PHE A 12 4.02 3.69 9.37
N LEU A 13 4.55 3.54 10.60
CA LEU A 13 3.73 3.41 11.81
C LEU A 13 2.84 4.65 12.03
N ALA A 14 3.41 5.84 11.88
CA ALA A 14 2.66 7.08 12.02
C ALA A 14 1.55 7.20 10.97
N ALA A 15 1.79 6.74 9.73
CA ALA A 15 0.83 6.82 8.64
C ALA A 15 -0.30 5.79 8.72
N THR A 16 -0.01 4.59 9.24
CA THR A 16 -1.02 3.53 9.43
C THR A 16 -1.81 3.71 10.72
N GLY A 17 -1.28 4.47 11.70
CA GLY A 17 -1.92 4.68 12.99
C GLY A 17 -1.98 3.43 13.87
N GLY A 18 -1.20 2.41 13.54
CA GLY A 18 -1.20 1.11 14.22
C GLY A 18 -0.05 0.92 15.20
N GLU A 19 -0.07 -0.24 15.87
CA GLU A 19 0.98 -0.68 16.79
C GLU A 19 1.68 -1.92 16.24
N ALA A 20 3.00 -1.87 16.12
CA ALA A 20 3.80 -3.01 15.67
C ALA A 20 4.09 -4.00 16.82
N THR A 21 4.00 -5.29 16.52
CA THR A 21 4.60 -6.34 17.32
C THR A 21 6.08 -6.47 16.93
N GLY A 22 6.96 -6.06 17.84
CA GLY A 22 8.40 -6.15 17.65
C GLY A 22 9.01 -5.03 16.80
N LYS A 23 10.19 -5.28 16.24
CA LYS A 23 10.94 -4.29 15.48
C LYS A 23 10.48 -4.30 14.02
N LEU A 24 9.82 -3.22 13.61
CA LEU A 24 9.42 -3.00 12.23
C LEU A 24 10.64 -2.65 11.35
N PRO A 25 10.90 -3.40 10.26
CA PRO A 25 11.86 -3.02 9.23
C PRO A 25 11.34 -1.86 8.38
N ASP A 26 12.23 -1.23 7.59
CA ASP A 26 11.79 -0.29 6.57
C ASP A 26 10.96 -1.00 5.48
N VAL A 27 10.04 -0.26 4.88
CA VAL A 27 9.09 -0.78 3.90
C VAL A 27 9.45 -0.25 2.52
N THR A 28 9.62 -1.15 1.56
CA THR A 28 10.03 -0.80 0.18
C THR A 28 8.86 -0.76 -0.80
N GLY A 29 7.73 -1.37 -0.44
CA GLY A 29 6.52 -1.38 -1.25
C GLY A 29 5.27 -1.73 -0.43
N ILE A 30 4.11 -1.75 -1.09
CA ILE A 30 2.82 -2.04 -0.46
C ILE A 30 2.10 -3.07 -1.33
N SER A 31 1.53 -4.09 -0.70
CA SER A 31 0.72 -5.10 -1.39
C SER A 31 -0.53 -5.47 -0.60
N ILE A 32 -1.61 -5.78 -1.31
CA ILE A 32 -2.83 -6.40 -0.77
C ILE A 32 -3.03 -7.84 -1.28
N ASP A 33 -2.09 -8.34 -2.10
CA ASP A 33 -2.18 -9.63 -2.78
C ASP A 33 -0.84 -10.35 -2.71
N THR A 34 -0.82 -11.50 -2.03
CA THR A 34 0.40 -12.30 -1.86
C THR A 34 0.97 -12.83 -3.18
N ARG A 35 0.18 -12.86 -4.27
CA ARG A 35 0.65 -13.26 -5.60
C ARG A 35 1.59 -12.22 -6.20
N THR A 36 1.32 -10.94 -5.98
CA THR A 36 2.14 -9.82 -6.48
C THR A 36 3.13 -9.29 -5.47
N LEU A 37 3.06 -9.75 -4.22
CA LEU A 37 3.96 -9.33 -3.13
C LEU A 37 5.43 -9.58 -3.47
N GLU A 38 6.26 -8.58 -3.25
CA GLU A 38 7.72 -8.65 -3.34
C GLU A 38 8.36 -8.58 -1.95
N PRO A 39 9.56 -9.16 -1.75
CA PRO A 39 10.28 -9.01 -0.48
C PRO A 39 10.49 -7.53 -0.12
N GLY A 40 10.21 -7.17 1.13
CA GLY A 40 10.25 -5.78 1.62
C GLY A 40 8.92 -5.03 1.56
N ASP A 41 7.90 -5.60 0.92
CA ASP A 41 6.55 -5.01 0.92
C ASP A 41 5.89 -5.10 2.30
N ALA A 42 5.04 -4.12 2.62
CA ALA A 42 4.03 -4.26 3.66
C ALA A 42 2.76 -4.90 3.08
N PHE A 43 2.30 -6.00 3.68
CA PHE A 43 1.08 -6.68 3.27
C PHE A 43 -0.13 -6.18 4.07
N PHE A 44 -1.16 -5.67 3.40
CA PHE A 44 -2.41 -5.25 4.05
C PHE A 44 -3.45 -6.37 3.95
N ALA A 45 -3.78 -6.97 5.10
CA ALA A 45 -4.72 -8.09 5.23
C ALA A 45 -6.18 -7.63 5.18
N ILE A 46 -6.60 -7.15 4.00
CA ILE A 46 -7.94 -6.64 3.79
C ILE A 46 -8.97 -7.77 3.80
N ARG A 47 -10.06 -7.59 4.54
CA ARG A 47 -11.22 -8.48 4.50
C ARG A 47 -12.17 -8.06 3.37
N GLY A 48 -12.32 -8.92 2.37
CA GLY A 48 -13.31 -8.79 1.31
C GLY A 48 -14.59 -9.57 1.60
N GLU A 49 -15.56 -9.51 0.68
CA GLU A 49 -16.83 -10.24 0.80
C GLU A 49 -16.68 -11.78 0.76
N ARG A 50 -15.67 -12.28 0.04
CA ARG A 50 -15.44 -13.72 -0.20
C ARG A 50 -14.15 -14.27 0.38
N LEU A 51 -13.16 -13.41 0.59
CA LEU A 51 -11.81 -13.78 1.01
C LEU A 51 -11.40 -12.87 2.16
N ASP A 52 -10.78 -13.45 3.18
CA ASP A 52 -10.17 -12.72 4.27
C ASP A 52 -8.65 -12.68 4.07
N GLY A 53 -8.09 -11.47 3.90
CA GLY A 53 -6.66 -11.27 3.71
C GLY A 53 -5.81 -11.82 4.88
N HIS A 54 -6.40 -11.94 6.07
CA HIS A 54 -5.72 -12.47 7.25
C HIS A 54 -5.28 -13.93 7.08
N ASP A 55 -6.02 -14.72 6.28
CA ASP A 55 -5.68 -16.11 5.99
C ASP A 55 -4.33 -16.24 5.27
N TYR A 56 -3.84 -15.15 4.67
CA TYR A 56 -2.60 -15.11 3.89
C TYR A 56 -1.44 -14.42 4.61
N VAL A 57 -1.62 -13.94 5.85
CA VAL A 57 -0.58 -13.19 6.59
C VAL A 57 0.69 -14.01 6.78
N LYS A 58 0.57 -15.27 7.18
CA LYS A 58 1.75 -16.15 7.36
C LYS A 58 2.51 -16.33 6.04
N ALA A 59 1.79 -16.61 4.96
CA ALA A 59 2.39 -16.76 3.63
C ALA A 59 3.05 -15.46 3.13
N ALA A 60 2.47 -14.30 3.44
CA ALA A 60 3.05 -13.00 3.11
C ALA A 60 4.40 -12.79 3.81
N LEU A 61 4.45 -13.04 5.13
CA LEU A 61 5.66 -12.92 5.94
C LEU A 61 6.73 -13.93 5.50
N GLU A 62 6.35 -15.18 5.23
CA GLU A 62 7.26 -16.21 4.68
C GLU A 62 7.83 -15.84 3.32
N LYS A 63 7.07 -15.12 2.48
CA LYS A 63 7.53 -14.61 1.18
C LYS A 63 8.45 -13.38 1.31
N GLY A 64 8.66 -12.88 2.53
CA GLY A 64 9.61 -11.79 2.81
C GLY A 64 8.96 -10.42 2.95
N ALA A 65 7.66 -10.33 3.21
CA ALA A 65 7.04 -9.07 3.60
C ALA A 65 7.75 -8.47 4.83
N SER A 66 8.01 -7.17 4.83
CA SER A 66 8.61 -6.48 5.99
C SER A 66 7.69 -6.53 7.20
N CYS A 67 6.38 -6.45 6.97
CA CYS A 67 5.34 -6.60 7.98
C CYS A 67 3.98 -6.91 7.35
N ALA A 68 3.03 -7.37 8.16
CA ALA A 68 1.62 -7.43 7.78
C ALA A 68 0.78 -6.46 8.61
N VAL A 69 -0.05 -5.64 7.96
CA VAL A 69 -1.05 -4.76 8.59
C VAL A 69 -2.35 -5.55 8.71
N ILE A 70 -2.81 -5.73 9.94
CA ILE A 70 -3.92 -6.62 10.30
C ILE A 70 -4.88 -5.94 11.29
N GLU A 71 -6.07 -6.51 11.46
CA GLU A 71 -6.97 -6.08 12.53
C GLU A 71 -6.34 -6.31 13.91
N ALA A 72 -6.33 -5.28 14.76
CA ALA A 72 -5.66 -5.31 16.07
C ALA A 72 -6.14 -6.46 16.97
N GLY A 73 -7.42 -6.81 16.89
CA GLY A 73 -8.01 -7.94 17.64
C GLY A 73 -7.42 -9.31 17.28
N ARG A 74 -6.73 -9.42 16.14
CA ARG A 74 -6.14 -10.66 15.62
C ARG A 74 -4.62 -10.71 15.79
N ALA A 75 -4.00 -9.68 16.37
CA ALA A 75 -2.54 -9.61 16.50
C ALA A 75 -1.94 -10.82 17.24
N ALA A 76 -2.65 -11.36 18.23
CA ALA A 76 -2.22 -12.54 18.97
C ALA A 76 -2.14 -13.81 18.10
N GLU A 77 -2.94 -13.92 17.01
CA GLU A 77 -2.93 -15.08 16.10
C GLU A 77 -1.61 -15.21 15.31
N PHE A 78 -0.86 -14.11 15.20
CA PHE A 78 0.34 -13.99 14.38
C PHE A 78 1.60 -13.65 15.17
N ALA A 79 1.55 -13.76 16.51
CA ALA A 79 2.67 -13.43 17.39
C ALA A 79 3.98 -14.14 17.01
N ASP A 80 3.88 -15.37 16.50
CA ASP A 80 5.04 -16.19 16.10
C ASP A 80 5.33 -16.17 14.58
N ALA A 81 4.54 -15.42 13.79
CA ALA A 81 4.65 -15.43 12.33
C ALA A 81 5.62 -14.38 11.78
N GLY A 82 5.91 -13.33 12.54
CA GLY A 82 6.76 -12.20 12.14
C GLY A 82 6.24 -10.86 12.65
N CYS A 83 6.69 -9.76 12.04
CA CYS A 83 6.24 -8.42 12.41
C CYS A 83 4.81 -8.17 11.88
N VAL A 84 3.89 -7.84 12.78
CA VAL A 84 2.54 -7.41 12.41
C VAL A 84 2.24 -6.04 12.98
N ILE A 85 1.44 -5.25 12.27
CA ILE A 85 0.92 -3.95 12.73
C ILE A 85 -0.57 -4.11 12.95
N GLY A 86 -1.00 -4.03 14.21
CA GLY A 86 -2.41 -4.06 14.57
C GLY A 86 -3.06 -2.69 14.36
N VAL A 87 -4.13 -2.64 13.57
CA VAL A 87 -4.94 -1.44 13.33
C VAL A 87 -6.42 -1.69 13.59
N PRO A 88 -7.23 -0.67 13.92
CA PRO A 88 -8.67 -0.84 14.10
C PRO A 88 -9.40 -1.29 12.82
N ASP A 89 -8.96 -0.81 11.66
CA ASP A 89 -9.50 -1.14 10.34
C ASP A 89 -8.38 -1.09 9.29
N VAL A 90 -8.18 -2.19 8.58
CA VAL A 90 -7.06 -2.36 7.65
C VAL A 90 -7.22 -1.51 6.38
N LEU A 91 -8.45 -1.32 5.90
CA LEU A 91 -8.71 -0.49 4.72
C LEU A 91 -8.46 0.98 5.04
N ASN A 92 -8.96 1.47 6.18
CA ASN A 92 -8.71 2.84 6.60
C ASN A 92 -7.22 3.10 6.80
N ALA A 93 -6.48 2.15 7.38
CA ALA A 93 -5.03 2.26 7.52
C ALA A 93 -4.31 2.35 6.15
N LEU A 94 -4.78 1.59 5.14
CA LEU A 94 -4.27 1.68 3.78
C LEU A 94 -4.58 3.06 3.16
N GLU A 95 -5.81 3.55 3.33
CA GLU A 95 -6.19 4.88 2.85
C GLU A 95 -5.38 6.00 3.51
N ASP A 96 -5.12 5.91 4.82
CA ASP A 96 -4.36 6.91 5.56
C ASP A 96 -2.87 6.87 5.18
N ALA A 97 -2.29 5.69 4.95
CA ALA A 97 -0.98 5.55 4.35
C ALA A 97 -0.92 6.21 2.95
N GLY A 98 -1.94 6.01 2.12
CA GLY A 98 -2.07 6.66 0.82
C GLY A 98 -2.20 8.19 0.90
N LYS A 99 -2.99 8.71 1.85
CA LYS A 99 -3.13 10.15 2.11
C LYS A 99 -1.80 10.76 2.55
N ALA A 100 -1.08 10.09 3.46
CA ALA A 100 0.24 10.52 3.90
C ALA A 100 1.27 10.47 2.76
N ALA A 101 1.19 9.48 1.87
CA ALA A 101 1.98 9.42 0.63
C ALA A 101 1.72 10.58 -0.31
N ARG A 102 0.45 10.91 -0.49
CA ARG A 102 0.04 12.05 -1.28
C ARG A 102 0.52 13.38 -0.67
N ALA A 103 0.41 13.53 0.65
CA ALA A 103 0.78 14.76 1.35
C ALA A 103 2.30 15.04 1.31
N ARG A 104 3.13 13.99 1.38
CA ARG A 104 4.60 14.14 1.27
C ARG A 104 5.09 14.31 -0.17
N SER A 105 4.24 14.06 -1.17
CA SER A 105 4.63 14.17 -2.58
C SER A 105 4.72 15.62 -3.03
N GLY A 106 5.84 15.99 -3.65
CA GLY A 106 6.00 17.28 -4.33
C GLY A 106 5.40 17.32 -5.74
N ALA A 107 4.82 16.21 -6.23
CA ALA A 107 4.32 16.10 -7.59
C ALA A 107 3.06 16.95 -7.82
N LYS A 108 2.83 17.34 -9.08
CA LYS A 108 1.53 17.89 -9.51
C LYS A 108 0.58 16.74 -9.79
N ILE A 109 -0.54 16.71 -9.09
CA ILE A 109 -1.50 15.60 -9.11
C ILE A 109 -2.71 15.96 -9.96
N ILE A 110 -3.02 15.14 -10.96
CA ILE A 110 -4.14 15.34 -11.88
C ILE A 110 -5.14 14.19 -11.70
N GLY A 111 -6.38 14.51 -11.34
CA GLY A 111 -7.48 13.56 -11.30
C GLY A 111 -8.26 13.56 -12.61
N VAL A 112 -8.38 12.41 -13.26
CA VAL A 112 -9.19 12.25 -14.50
C VAL A 112 -10.44 11.45 -14.18
N THR A 113 -11.61 12.07 -14.32
CA THR A 113 -12.92 11.44 -14.12
C THR A 113 -13.79 11.54 -15.37
N GLY A 114 -14.87 10.77 -15.43
CA GLY A 114 -15.84 10.76 -16.53
C GLY A 114 -16.34 9.37 -16.89
N SER A 115 -17.51 9.27 -17.52
CA SER A 115 -18.08 7.98 -17.92
C SER A 115 -17.24 7.28 -19.00
N VAL A 116 -16.72 8.05 -19.96
CA VAL A 116 -15.93 7.57 -21.11
C VAL A 116 -14.66 8.42 -21.26
N GLY A 117 -13.60 7.87 -21.84
CA GLY A 117 -12.39 8.62 -22.22
C GLY A 117 -11.28 8.69 -21.17
N LYS A 118 -11.53 8.28 -19.92
CA LYS A 118 -10.55 8.33 -18.82
C LYS A 118 -9.17 7.77 -19.19
N THR A 119 -9.12 6.57 -19.76
CA THR A 119 -7.85 5.91 -20.13
C THR A 119 -7.12 6.67 -21.23
N GLY A 120 -7.83 7.11 -22.26
CA GLY A 120 -7.25 7.89 -23.37
C GLY A 120 -6.71 9.24 -22.89
N THR A 121 -7.48 9.95 -22.06
CA THR A 121 -7.05 11.22 -21.46
C THR A 121 -5.84 11.03 -20.55
N LYS A 122 -5.80 9.97 -19.73
CA LYS A 122 -4.65 9.64 -18.88
C LYS A 122 -3.38 9.41 -19.71
N GLU A 123 -3.45 8.64 -20.79
CA GLU A 123 -2.28 8.41 -21.66
C GLU A 123 -1.86 9.66 -22.43
N ALA A 124 -2.80 10.46 -22.91
CA ALA A 124 -2.49 11.74 -23.56
C ALA A 124 -1.76 12.68 -22.61
N LEU A 125 -2.23 12.81 -21.35
CA LEU A 125 -1.55 13.59 -20.33
C LEU A 125 -0.14 13.07 -20.06
N ARG A 126 0.04 11.75 -19.94
CA ARG A 126 1.35 11.13 -19.73
C ARG A 126 2.33 11.50 -20.84
N LEU A 127 1.91 11.39 -22.10
CA LEU A 127 2.75 11.72 -23.26
C LEU A 127 3.11 13.19 -23.34
N VAL A 128 2.15 14.09 -23.08
CA VAL A 128 2.36 15.54 -23.15
C VAL A 128 3.22 16.06 -22.00
N LEU A 129 3.11 15.47 -20.82
CA LEU A 129 3.86 15.91 -19.63
C LEU A 129 5.24 15.26 -19.50
N ALA A 130 5.49 14.11 -20.14
CA ALA A 130 6.78 13.42 -20.06
C ALA A 130 8.01 14.30 -20.40
N PRO A 131 7.97 15.24 -21.36
CA PRO A 131 9.09 16.16 -21.60
C PRO A 131 9.34 17.16 -20.47
N SER A 132 8.37 17.36 -19.56
CA SER A 132 8.43 18.33 -18.46
C SER A 132 8.96 17.73 -17.16
N GLY A 133 9.20 16.42 -17.09
CA GLY A 133 9.72 15.74 -15.91
C GLY A 133 9.25 14.28 -15.79
N GLU A 134 9.55 13.66 -14.64
CA GLU A 134 9.05 12.32 -14.33
C GLU A 134 7.54 12.33 -14.17
N VAL A 135 6.86 11.41 -14.87
CA VAL A 135 5.40 11.28 -14.83
C VAL A 135 5.04 9.86 -14.45
N TYR A 136 4.28 9.74 -13.37
CA TYR A 136 3.61 8.51 -12.99
C TYR A 136 2.15 8.56 -13.43
N ALA A 137 1.69 7.48 -14.07
CA ALA A 137 0.28 7.22 -14.32
C ALA A 137 0.02 5.76 -13.97
N SER A 138 -1.07 5.47 -13.26
CA SER A 138 -1.39 4.10 -12.85
C SER A 138 -1.42 3.15 -14.06
N ALA A 139 -0.75 1.99 -13.96
CA ALA A 139 -0.58 1.07 -15.09
C ALA A 139 -1.90 0.44 -15.56
N ALA A 140 -2.89 0.33 -14.67
CA ALA A 140 -4.20 -0.25 -14.93
C ALA A 140 -5.34 0.61 -14.34
N SER A 141 -6.59 0.17 -14.49
CA SER A 141 -7.75 0.79 -13.83
C SER A 141 -7.78 0.44 -12.33
N HIS A 142 -6.81 0.94 -11.58
CA HIS A 142 -6.89 1.00 -10.12
C HIS A 142 -7.78 2.17 -9.71
N ASN A 143 -9.07 2.13 -10.09
CA ASN A 143 -10.04 3.21 -9.90
C ASN A 143 -11.14 2.88 -8.90
N ASN A 144 -10.95 1.83 -8.10
CA ASN A 144 -11.82 1.45 -6.99
C ASN A 144 -11.18 1.84 -5.65
N HIS A 145 -11.95 1.71 -4.56
CA HIS A 145 -11.51 2.07 -3.21
C HIS A 145 -10.24 1.34 -2.75
N TRP A 146 -9.93 0.19 -3.35
CA TRP A 146 -8.71 -0.59 -3.08
C TRP A 146 -7.48 -0.08 -3.85
N GLY A 147 -7.69 0.38 -5.08
CA GLY A 147 -6.60 0.69 -6.01
C GLY A 147 -6.11 2.13 -5.96
N VAL A 148 -6.92 3.08 -5.52
CA VAL A 148 -6.50 4.49 -5.41
C VAL A 148 -5.45 4.74 -4.32
N PRO A 149 -5.49 4.06 -3.16
CA PRO A 149 -4.46 4.20 -2.12
C PRO A 149 -3.13 3.51 -2.42
N LEU A 150 -3.10 2.56 -3.36
CA LEU A 150 -1.91 1.81 -3.81
C LEU A 150 -1.14 2.58 -4.90
#